data_AF-A0A810NG09-F1
#
_entry.id   AF-A0A810NG09-F1
#
_cell.length_a   1.000
_cell.length_b   1.000
_cell.length_c   1.000
_cell.angle_alpha   90.00
_cell.angle_beta   90.00
_cell.angle_gamma   90.00
#
_symmetry.space_group_name_H-M   'P 1'
#
loop_
_entity.id
_entity.type
_entity.pdbx_description
1 polymer ?
#
loop_
_entity_poly.entity_id
_entity_poly.type
_entity_poly.pdbx_seq_one_letter_code
_entity_poly.pdbx_strand_id
1 'polypeptide(L)'
;MATDPMDELSNTVLGPAGRLGDVIADAPRLTHRVQALESDRRALLDAVTSRPADRHSEEALARKLSAYRQRSADVLYQAYGVDLGGET
;
A
#
# COMPACT_ATOMS: atom_id res chain seq x y z
N MET A 1 -17.00 15.91 13.68
CA MET A 1 -17.24 14.80 12.74
C MET A 1 -16.17 13.77 13.01
N ALA A 2 -16.51 12.61 13.58
CA ALA A 2 -15.58 11.50 13.66
C ALA A 2 -15.49 10.90 12.26
N THR A 3 -14.35 11.04 11.59
CA THR A 3 -14.05 10.23 10.42
C THR A 3 -14.16 8.78 10.86
N ASP A 4 -15.01 8.01 10.18
CA ASP A 4 -15.11 6.59 10.41
C ASP A 4 -13.70 5.98 10.21
N PRO A 5 -13.20 5.16 11.13
CA PRO A 5 -11.86 4.60 11.02
C PRO A 5 -11.65 3.87 9.68
N MET A 6 -12.71 3.35 9.08
CA MET A 6 -12.69 2.69 7.78
C MET A 6 -12.56 3.68 6.59
N ASP A 7 -13.02 4.91 6.76
CA ASP A 7 -12.87 6.00 5.78
C ASP A 7 -11.42 6.53 5.75
N GLU A 8 -10.81 6.68 6.93
CA GLU A 8 -9.38 7.04 7.05
C GLU A 8 -8.46 5.94 6.49
N LEU A 9 -8.81 4.67 6.75
CA LEU A 9 -8.13 3.51 6.18
C LEU A 9 -8.25 3.47 4.65
N SER A 10 -9.45 3.72 4.12
CA SER A 10 -9.69 3.79 2.67
C SER A 10 -8.86 4.89 2.03
N ASN A 11 -8.88 6.11 2.57
CA ASN A 11 -8.11 7.23 2.04
C ASN A 11 -6.59 6.99 2.08
N THR A 12 -6.10 6.34 3.15
CA THR A 12 -4.68 5.95 3.26
C THR A 12 -4.28 4.89 2.24
N VAL A 13 -5.14 3.92 1.96
CA VAL A 13 -4.89 2.91 0.92
C VAL A 13 -4.99 3.53 -0.46
N LEU A 14 -5.91 4.49 -0.67
CA LEU A 14 -6.13 5.16 -1.96
C LEU A 14 -5.04 6.17 -2.32
N GLY A 15 -4.54 6.95 -1.36
CA GLY A 15 -3.58 8.04 -1.55
C GLY A 15 -2.23 7.72 -2.23
N PRO A 16 -1.55 6.58 -1.95
CA PRO A 16 -0.20 6.34 -2.48
C PRO A 16 -0.14 5.81 -3.92
N ALA A 17 -1.26 5.57 -4.61
CA ALA A 17 -1.25 5.03 -5.99
C ALA A 17 -0.45 5.90 -6.94
N GLY A 18 -0.55 7.23 -6.79
CA GLY A 18 0.18 8.17 -7.63
C GLY A 18 1.71 8.07 -7.47
N ARG A 19 2.23 7.68 -6.29
CA ARG A 19 3.67 7.56 -6.06
C ARG A 19 4.26 6.23 -6.55
N LEU A 20 3.48 5.15 -6.59
CA LEU A 20 3.97 3.86 -7.05
C LEU A 20 4.19 3.84 -8.57
N GLY A 21 3.40 4.58 -9.34
CA GLY A 21 3.61 4.74 -10.79
C GLY A 21 4.92 5.44 -11.12
N ASP A 22 5.29 6.46 -10.34
CA ASP A 22 6.56 7.18 -10.46
C ASP A 22 7.76 6.28 -10.14
N VAL A 23 7.62 5.42 -9.12
CA VAL A 23 8.63 4.42 -8.74
C VAL A 23 8.89 3.39 -9.84
N ILE A 24 7.89 3.01 -10.64
CA ILE A 24 8.09 2.10 -11.79
C ILE A 24 8.93 2.78 -12.87
N ALA A 25 8.68 4.07 -13.13
CA ALA A 25 9.43 4.83 -14.12
C ALA A 25 10.90 5.00 -13.70
N ASP A 26 11.14 5.25 -12.42
CA ASP A 26 12.49 5.46 -11.86
C ASP A 26 13.26 4.14 -11.65
N ALA A 27 12.58 3.08 -11.22
CA ALA A 27 13.19 1.79 -10.86
C ALA A 27 12.45 0.61 -11.52
N PRO A 28 12.66 0.33 -12.83
CA PRO A 28 11.95 -0.72 -13.57
C PRO A 28 12.20 -2.13 -13.02
N ARG A 29 13.29 -2.35 -12.28
CA ARG A 29 13.55 -3.62 -11.56
C ARG A 29 12.57 -3.90 -10.42
N LEU A 30 11.90 -2.88 -9.88
CA LEU A 30 10.88 -3.01 -8.84
C LEU A 30 9.48 -3.26 -9.42
N THR A 31 9.32 -3.28 -10.74
CA THR A 31 8.02 -3.48 -11.42
C THR A 31 7.26 -4.70 -10.93
N HIS A 32 7.93 -5.84 -10.69
CA HIS A 32 7.26 -7.03 -10.14
C HIS A 32 6.78 -6.83 -8.70
N ARG A 33 7.54 -6.09 -7.88
CA ARG A 33 7.16 -5.78 -6.49
C ARG A 33 6.02 -4.77 -6.45
N VAL A 34 6.03 -3.76 -7.31
CA VAL A 34 4.94 -2.79 -7.43
C VAL A 34 3.66 -3.44 -7.94
N GLN A 35 3.72 -4.32 -8.94
CA GLN A 35 2.53 -5.07 -9.42
C GLN A 35 1.92 -5.97 -8.33
N ALA A 36 2.77 -6.64 -7.55
CA ALA A 36 2.29 -7.43 -6.41
C ALA A 36 1.62 -6.53 -5.35
N LEU A 37 2.17 -5.34 -5.11
CA LEU A 37 1.61 -4.36 -4.20
C LEU A 37 0.28 -3.80 -4.71
N GLU A 38 0.15 -3.49 -6.00
CA GLU A 38 -1.13 -3.06 -6.59
C GLU A 38 -2.21 -4.15 -6.53
N SER A 39 -1.82 -5.41 -6.71
CA SER A 39 -2.76 -6.54 -6.56
C SER A 39 -3.24 -6.68 -5.11
N ASP A 40 -2.34 -6.53 -4.14
CA ASP A 40 -2.68 -6.53 -2.70
C ASP A 40 -3.58 -5.35 -2.34
N ARG A 41 -3.31 -4.16 -2.90
CA ARG A 41 -4.15 -2.97 -2.77
C ARG A 41 -5.57 -3.21 -3.28
N ARG A 42 -5.73 -3.82 -4.45
CA ARG A 42 -7.06 -4.15 -5.01
C ARG A 42 -7.82 -5.12 -4.11
N ALA A 43 -7.15 -6.15 -3.59
CA ALA A 43 -7.74 -7.10 -2.66
C ALA A 43 -8.14 -6.44 -1.33
N LEU A 44 -7.34 -5.48 -0.84
CA LEU A 44 -7.66 -4.67 0.32
C LEU A 44 -8.87 -3.76 0.07
N LEU A 45 -8.92 -3.07 -1.07
CA LEU A 45 -10.05 -2.23 -1.44
C LEU A 45 -11.36 -3.03 -1.51
N ASP A 46 -11.32 -4.19 -2.16
CA ASP A 46 -12.46 -5.11 -2.21
C ASP A 46 -12.93 -5.51 -0.80
N ALA A 47 -12.00 -5.91 0.07
CA ALA A 47 -12.30 -6.28 1.45
C ALA A 47 -12.85 -5.12 2.29
N VAL A 48 -12.38 -3.88 2.08
CA VAL A 48 -12.91 -2.69 2.75
C VAL A 48 -14.32 -2.36 2.24
N THR A 49 -14.54 -2.41 0.92
CA THR A 49 -15.85 -2.13 0.30
C THR A 49 -16.91 -3.17 0.62
N SER A 50 -16.51 -4.43 0.84
CA SER A 50 -17.42 -5.48 1.30
C SER A 50 -17.93 -5.26 2.72
N ARG A 51 -17.33 -4.30 3.46
CA ARG A 51 -17.54 -3.95 4.86
C ARG A 51 -17.37 -5.15 5.81
N PRO A 52 -16.44 -5.10 6.78
CA PRO A 52 -16.32 -6.18 7.74
C PRO A 52 -17.63 -6.32 8.53
N ALA A 53 -18.23 -7.51 8.51
CA ALA A 53 -19.47 -7.81 9.22
C ALA A 53 -19.27 -7.95 10.75
N ASP A 54 -18.02 -8.21 11.18
CA ASP A 54 -17.65 -8.53 12.56
C ASP A 54 -16.32 -7.87 12.94
N ARG A 55 -16.14 -7.59 14.23
CA ARG A 55 -14.92 -6.99 14.80
C ARG A 55 -13.65 -7.79 14.46
N HIS A 56 -13.73 -9.12 14.41
CA HIS A 56 -12.60 -9.97 14.02
C HIS A 56 -12.17 -9.76 12.56
N SER A 57 -13.12 -9.53 11.65
CA SER A 57 -12.85 -9.20 10.24
C SER A 57 -12.23 -7.81 10.11
N GLU A 58 -12.64 -6.88 10.97
CA GLU A 58 -12.09 -5.53 11.07
C GLU A 58 -10.63 -5.53 11.56
N GLU A 59 -10.31 -6.31 12.59
CA GLU A 59 -8.94 -6.52 13.08
C GLU A 59 -8.05 -7.21 12.05
N ALA A 60 -8.58 -8.22 11.34
CA ALA A 60 -7.87 -8.89 10.26
C ALA A 60 -7.56 -7.93 9.10
N LEU A 61 -8.49 -7.04 8.77
CA LEU A 61 -8.31 -6.01 7.76
C LEU A 61 -7.26 -4.99 8.19
N ALA A 62 -7.31 -4.50 9.44
CA ALA A 62 -6.32 -3.59 9.99
C ALA A 62 -4.90 -4.20 9.97
N ARG A 63 -4.76 -5.50 10.28
CA ARG A 63 -3.49 -6.23 10.17
C ARG A 63 -2.97 -6.30 8.75
N LYS A 64 -3.83 -6.65 7.77
CA LYS A 64 -3.45 -6.67 6.35
C LYS A 64 -3.01 -5.30 5.86
N LEU A 65 -3.71 -4.25 6.30
CA LEU A 65 -3.43 -2.88 5.90
C LEU A 65 -2.11 -2.35 6.50
N SER A 66 -1.80 -2.72 7.74
CA SER A 66 -0.50 -2.45 8.35
C SER A 66 0.64 -3.15 7.59
N ALA A 67 0.46 -4.43 7.23
CA ALA A 67 1.42 -5.16 6.42
C ALA A 67 1.61 -4.54 5.03
N TYR A 68 0.52 -4.11 4.37
CA TYR A 68 0.57 -3.39 3.10
C TYR A 68 1.35 -2.08 3.20
N ARG A 69 1.11 -1.28 4.26
CA ARG A 69 1.86 -0.05 4.51
C ARG A 69 3.36 -0.32 4.67
N GLN A 70 3.72 -1.32 5.44
CA GLN A 70 5.12 -1.66 5.67
C GLN A 70 5.81 -2.13 4.38
N ARG A 71 5.11 -2.92 3.56
CA ARG A 71 5.61 -3.36 2.26
C ARG A 71 5.72 -2.23 1.24
N SER A 72 4.76 -1.30 1.27
CA SER A 72 4.81 -0.07 0.47
C SER A 72 6.01 0.80 0.84
N ALA A 73 6.25 0.96 2.15
CA ALA A 73 7.40 1.69 2.66
C ALA A 73 8.74 1.03 2.28
N ASP A 74 8.83 -0.31 2.31
CA ASP A 74 10.02 -1.04 1.84
C ASP A 74 10.30 -0.83 0.35
N VAL A 75 9.26 -0.87 -0.49
CA VAL A 75 9.39 -0.61 -1.93
C VAL A 75 9.82 0.85 -2.20
N LEU A 76 9.20 1.82 -1.50
CA LEU A 76 9.59 3.23 -1.60
C LEU A 76 11.01 3.46 -1.11
N TYR A 77 11.40 2.81 0.00
CA TYR A 77 12.76 2.88 0.53
C TYR A 77 13.77 2.29 -0.44
N GLN A 78 13.46 1.19 -1.11
CA GLN A 78 14.33 0.63 -2.14
C GLN A 78 14.39 1.47 -3.41
N ALA A 79 13.30 2.13 -3.80
CA ALA A 79 13.33 3.06 -4.92
C ALA A 79 14.24 4.26 -4.58
N TYR A 80 14.09 4.84 -3.39
CA TYR A 80 14.84 6.02 -2.98
C TYR A 80 16.29 5.72 -2.56
N GLY A 81 16.53 4.56 -1.92
CA GLY A 81 17.87 4.10 -1.57
C GLY A 81 18.71 3.71 -2.79
N VAL A 82 18.07 3.54 -3.94
CA VAL A 82 18.74 3.35 -5.22
C VAL A 82 19.19 4.68 -5.83
N ASP A 83 18.42 5.76 -5.65
CA ASP A 83 18.82 7.11 -6.04
C ASP A 83 20.03 7.62 -5.21
N LEU A 84 20.13 7.22 -3.95
CA LEU A 84 21.31 7.47 -3.09
C LEU A 84 22.46 6.46 -3.24
N GLY A 85 22.29 5.43 -4.06
CA GLY A 85 23.25 4.32 -4.23
C GLY A 85 24.10 4.40 -5.51
N GLY A 86 24.13 5.56 -6.17
CA GLY A 86 24.94 5.81 -7.36
C GLY A 86 26.39 6.19 -7.05
N GLU A 87 27.13 5.42 -6.26
CA GLU A 87 28.62 5.40 -6.30
C GLU A 87 29.17 4.29 -5.39
N THR A 88 29.48 3.13 -5.98
CA THR A 88 30.72 2.35 -5.74
C THR A 88 31.03 1.53 -6.98
#